data_AF-A0A619I1K2-F1
#
_entry.id   AF-A0A619I1K2-F1
#
_cell.length_a   1.000
_cell.length_b   1.000
_cell.length_c   1.000
_cell.angle_alpha   90.00
_cell.angle_beta   90.00
_cell.angle_gamma   90.00
#
_symmetry.space_group_name_H-M   'P 1'
#
loop_
_entity.id
_entity.type
_entity.pdbx_description
1 polymer ?
#
loop_
_entity_poly.entity_id
_entity_poly.type
_entity_poly.pdbx_seq_one_letter_code
_entity_poly.pdbx_strand_id
1 'polypeptide(L)'
;MSDDELKARRAAALAEDRCYSRGRLRDEFRMKPSPGAEPVRMYKSPYGGKYGVWRLADCVPMCEVKPQTEKQRQARMKSERGRFARLAHTWLAQDPVFLDTETTGLDAGAQALEIGLVNAGGGKQYLKPA
;
A
#
# COMPACT_ATOMS: atom_id res chain seq x y z
N MET A 1 -3.71 -19.32 1.02
CA MET A 1 -2.84 -20.40 0.53
C MET A 1 -2.32 -21.13 1.75
N SER A 2 -2.63 -22.41 1.87
CA SER A 2 -2.05 -23.25 2.93
C SER A 2 -0.56 -23.47 2.66
N ASP A 3 0.19 -23.89 3.68
CA ASP A 3 1.62 -24.19 3.52
C ASP A 3 1.85 -25.34 2.52
N ASP A 4 0.92 -26.29 2.46
CA ASP A 4 0.99 -27.44 1.55
C ASP A 4 0.76 -27.04 0.09
N GLU A 5 -0.18 -26.14 -0.18
CA GLU A 5 -0.39 -25.57 -1.51
C GLU A 5 0.84 -24.82 -2.00
N LEU A 6 1.51 -24.08 -1.10
CA LEU A 6 2.72 -23.33 -1.42
C LEU A 6 3.90 -24.25 -1.76
N LYS A 7 4.07 -25.34 -1.00
CA LYS A 7 5.09 -26.36 -1.26
C LYS A 7 4.85 -27.06 -2.59
N ALA A 8 3.61 -27.50 -2.86
CA ALA A 8 3.26 -28.14 -4.12
C ALA A 8 3.52 -27.22 -5.32
N ARG A 9 3.15 -25.93 -5.21
CA ARG A 9 3.38 -24.94 -6.26
C ARG A 9 4.87 -24.70 -6.52
N ARG A 10 5.69 -24.63 -5.47
CA ARG A 10 7.15 -24.52 -5.60
C ARG A 10 7.74 -25.78 -6.25
N ALA A 11 7.32 -26.97 -5.83
CA ALA A 11 7.80 -28.23 -6.38
C ALA A 11 7.50 -28.36 -7.89
N ALA A 12 6.26 -28.04 -8.31
CA ALA A 12 5.89 -28.03 -9.72
C ALA A 12 6.72 -27.04 -10.55
N ALA A 13 6.89 -25.81 -10.03
CA ALA A 13 7.67 -24.78 -10.72
C ALA A 13 9.17 -25.08 -10.78
N LEU A 14 9.72 -25.80 -9.80
CA LEU A 14 11.09 -26.33 -9.82
C LEU A 14 11.24 -27.47 -10.85
N ALA A 15 10.27 -28.39 -10.91
CA ALA A 15 10.28 -29.50 -11.86
C ALA A 15 10.24 -29.03 -13.33
N GLU A 16 9.56 -27.91 -13.58
CA GLU A 16 9.42 -27.32 -14.91
C GLU A 16 10.49 -26.26 -15.26
N ASP A 17 11.50 -26.05 -14.40
CA ASP A 17 12.54 -25.00 -14.53
C ASP A 17 11.98 -23.61 -14.90
N ARG A 18 10.84 -23.23 -14.31
CA ARG A 18 10.15 -22.00 -14.67
C ARG A 18 10.86 -20.76 -14.11
N CYS A 19 10.83 -19.68 -14.90
CA CYS A 19 11.37 -18.39 -14.53
C CYS A 19 10.27 -17.39 -14.15
N TYR A 20 10.51 -16.59 -13.13
CA TYR A 20 9.54 -15.63 -12.61
C TYR A 20 10.17 -14.26 -12.36
N SER A 21 9.36 -13.20 -12.51
CA SER A 21 9.76 -11.86 -12.09
C SER A 21 9.81 -11.78 -10.57
N ARG A 22 10.58 -10.82 -10.04
CA ARG A 22 10.72 -10.60 -8.60
C ARG A 22 9.39 -10.43 -7.87
N GLY A 23 8.39 -9.79 -8.50
CA GLY A 23 7.05 -9.63 -7.95
C GLY A 23 6.34 -10.98 -7.80
N ARG A 24 6.30 -11.78 -8.88
CA ARG A 24 5.68 -13.12 -8.84
C ARG A 24 6.35 -14.06 -7.85
N LEU A 25 7.69 -14.03 -7.76
CA LEU A 25 8.43 -14.80 -6.74
C LEU A 25 7.97 -14.46 -5.32
N ARG A 26 7.80 -13.17 -5.00
CA ARG A 26 7.35 -12.72 -3.68
C ARG A 26 5.89 -13.09 -3.41
N ASP A 27 5.03 -12.81 -4.38
CA ASP A 27 3.58 -12.80 -4.17
C ASP A 27 2.98 -14.22 -4.31
N GLU A 28 3.48 -15.03 -5.26
CA GLU A 28 2.97 -16.39 -5.51
C GLU A 28 3.79 -17.48 -4.82
N PHE A 29 5.11 -17.29 -4.68
CA PHE A 29 6.01 -18.32 -4.17
C PHE A 29 6.60 -17.98 -2.81
N ARG A 30 6.43 -16.76 -2.30
CA ARG A 30 7.09 -16.28 -1.06
C ARG A 30 8.60 -16.53 -1.11
N MET A 31 9.22 -16.30 -2.25
CA MET A 31 10.65 -16.45 -2.50
C MET A 31 11.27 -15.12 -2.94
N LYS A 32 12.59 -15.04 -2.84
CA LYS A 32 13.40 -13.95 -3.39
C LYS A 32 14.64 -14.54 -4.09
N PRO A 33 15.22 -13.86 -5.09
CA PRO A 33 16.49 -14.27 -5.66
C PRO A 33 17.55 -14.45 -4.56
N SER A 34 18.38 -15.47 -4.69
CA SER A 34 19.51 -15.68 -3.78
C SER A 34 20.45 -14.48 -3.81
N PRO A 35 21.19 -14.20 -2.73
CA PRO A 35 22.24 -13.18 -2.76
C PRO A 35 23.21 -13.47 -3.91
N GLY A 36 23.38 -12.52 -4.84
CA GLY A 36 24.24 -12.68 -6.02
C GLY A 36 23.62 -13.40 -7.23
N ALA A 37 22.37 -13.86 -7.15
CA ALA A 37 21.71 -14.49 -8.30
C ALA A 37 21.42 -13.47 -9.42
N GLU A 38 22.01 -13.68 -10.59
CA GLU A 38 21.77 -12.87 -11.77
C GLU A 38 20.45 -13.26 -12.47
N PRO A 39 19.71 -12.30 -13.05
CA PRO A 39 18.52 -12.61 -13.81
C PRO A 39 18.88 -13.35 -15.09
N VAL A 40 18.15 -14.42 -15.40
CA VAL A 40 18.26 -15.16 -16.67
C VAL A 40 18.03 -14.25 -17.86
N ARG A 41 17.09 -13.30 -17.72
CA ARG A 41 16.80 -12.30 -18.74
C ARG A 41 16.25 -11.02 -18.15
N MET A 42 16.55 -9.92 -18.81
CA MET A 42 16.00 -8.60 -18.53
C MET A 42 14.98 -8.21 -19.59
N TYR A 43 13.78 -7.79 -19.16
CA TYR A 43 12.72 -7.28 -20.02
C TYR A 43 12.51 -5.79 -19.80
N LYS A 44 12.11 -5.05 -20.85
CA LYS A 44 11.71 -3.64 -20.71
C LYS A 44 10.32 -3.57 -20.07
N SER A 45 10.15 -2.62 -19.17
CA SER A 45 8.85 -2.30 -18.58
C SER A 45 8.12 -1.24 -19.41
N PRO A 46 6.79 -1.31 -19.58
CA PRO A 46 6.00 -0.28 -20.26
C PRO A 46 5.98 1.05 -19.49
N TYR A 47 6.23 1.02 -18.18
CA TYR A 47 6.26 2.20 -17.31
C TYR A 47 7.67 2.79 -17.16
N GLY A 48 8.61 2.40 -18.03
CA GLY A 48 10.02 2.74 -17.93
C GLY A 48 10.82 1.75 -17.07
N GLY A 49 12.12 1.64 -17.38
CA GLY A 49 13.06 0.73 -16.73
C GLY A 49 13.08 -0.69 -17.30
N LYS A 50 13.81 -1.58 -16.61
CA LYS A 50 13.91 -3.02 -16.94
C LYS A 50 13.61 -3.85 -15.69
N TYR A 51 13.06 -5.04 -15.87
CA TYR A 51 12.88 -6.03 -14.80
C TYR A 51 13.48 -7.37 -15.19
N GLY A 52 14.10 -8.03 -14.21
CA GLY A 52 14.69 -9.36 -14.36
C GLY A 52 13.67 -10.48 -14.17
N VAL A 53 13.98 -11.64 -14.71
CA VAL A 53 13.37 -12.92 -14.34
C VAL A 53 14.46 -13.88 -13.83
N TRP A 54 14.13 -14.65 -12.80
CA TRP A 54 15.04 -15.62 -12.18
C TRP A 54 14.39 -17.00 -12.22
N ARG A 55 15.21 -18.06 -12.35
CA ARG A 55 14.73 -19.43 -12.11
C ARG A 55 14.34 -19.58 -10.66
N LEU A 56 13.30 -20.37 -10.42
CA LEU A 56 12.90 -20.66 -9.05
C LEU A 56 14.01 -21.42 -8.28
N ALA A 57 14.84 -22.20 -8.97
CA ALA A 57 15.98 -22.92 -8.41
C ALA A 57 17.06 -21.97 -7.83
N ASP A 58 17.21 -20.77 -8.40
CA ASP A 58 18.19 -19.77 -7.95
C ASP A 58 17.62 -18.86 -6.83
N CYS A 59 16.43 -19.18 -6.30
CA CYS A 59 15.73 -18.38 -5.32
C CYS A 59 15.70 -19.07 -3.95
N VAL A 60 15.62 -18.27 -2.89
CA VAL A 60 15.46 -18.72 -1.51
C VAL A 60 14.10 -18.34 -0.93
N PRO A 61 13.51 -19.15 -0.04
CA PRO A 61 12.33 -18.77 0.71
C PRO A 61 12.54 -17.44 1.44
N MET A 62 11.51 -16.61 1.43
CA MET A 62 11.48 -15.38 2.21
C MET A 62 11.27 -15.73 3.68
N CYS A 63 11.90 -14.96 4.57
CA CYS A 63 11.66 -15.09 6.00
C CYS A 63 10.17 -14.89 6.31
N GLU A 64 9.64 -15.69 7.22
CA GLU A 64 8.29 -15.51 7.72
C GLU A 64 8.12 -14.13 8.35
N VAL A 65 7.00 -13.48 8.04
CA VAL A 65 6.66 -12.21 8.66
C VAL A 65 6.19 -12.51 10.08
N LYS A 66 7.08 -12.30 11.04
CA LYS A 66 6.73 -12.42 12.46
C LYS A 66 5.77 -11.30 12.84
N PRO A 67 4.78 -11.58 13.71
CA PRO A 67 3.94 -10.53 14.26
C PRO A 67 4.81 -9.51 15.00
N GLN A 68 4.40 -8.24 14.95
CA GLN A 68 5.12 -7.19 15.65
C GLN A 68 5.10 -7.44 17.15
N THR A 69 6.26 -7.33 17.79
CA THR A 69 6.35 -7.39 19.25
C THR A 69 5.66 -6.19 19.89
N GLU A 70 5.26 -6.30 21.15
CA GLU A 70 4.62 -5.18 21.85
C GLU A 70 5.52 -3.94 21.87
N LYS A 71 6.83 -4.10 22.09
CA LYS A 71 7.81 -2.99 22.00
C LYS A 71 7.79 -2.31 20.63
N GLN A 72 7.71 -3.09 19.54
CA GLN A 72 7.63 -2.54 18.19
C GLN A 72 6.31 -1.81 17.94
N ARG A 73 5.18 -2.31 18.47
CA ARG A 73 3.88 -1.63 18.38
C ARG A 73 3.90 -0.28 19.12
N GLN A 74 4.45 -0.26 20.32
CA GLN A 74 4.60 0.96 21.12
C GLN A 74 5.52 1.98 20.43
N ALA A 75 6.66 1.54 19.90
CA ALA A 75 7.56 2.40 19.15
C ALA A 75 6.86 3.01 17.92
N ARG A 76 6.06 2.23 17.18
CA ARG A 76 5.26 2.72 16.06
C ARG A 76 4.28 3.82 16.49
N MET A 77 3.57 3.65 17.61
CA MET A 77 2.66 4.69 18.12
C MET A 77 3.39 5.96 18.58
N LYS A 78 4.61 5.82 19.10
CA LYS A 78 5.43 6.95 19.58
C LYS A 78 6.17 7.68 18.47
N SER A 79 6.33 7.07 17.30
CA SER A 79 6.90 7.72 16.11
C SER A 79 6.11 8.96 15.71
N GLU A 80 6.74 9.90 15.02
CA GLU A 80 6.10 11.12 14.53
C GLU A 80 4.82 10.81 13.73
N ARG A 81 4.92 9.92 12.73
CA ARG A 81 3.75 9.44 11.97
C ARG A 81 2.68 8.81 12.86
N GLY A 82 3.09 8.05 13.88
CA GLY A 82 2.16 7.45 14.84
C GLY A 82 1.42 8.48 15.69
N ARG A 83 2.11 9.54 16.13
CA ARG A 83 1.51 10.64 16.88
C ARG A 83 0.50 11.40 16.02
N PHE A 84 0.86 11.74 14.78
CA PHE A 84 -0.06 12.40 13.86
C PHE A 84 -1.27 11.53 13.51
N ALA A 85 -1.06 10.22 13.29
CA ALA A 85 -2.18 9.30 13.06
C ALA A 85 -3.13 9.23 14.26
N ARG A 86 -2.59 9.27 15.49
CA ARG A 86 -3.41 9.32 16.71
C ARG A 86 -4.19 10.62 16.82
N LEU A 87 -3.55 11.76 16.53
CA LEU A 87 -4.22 13.07 16.53
C LEU A 87 -5.35 13.11 15.50
N ALA A 88 -5.08 12.69 14.26
CA ALA A 88 -6.08 12.61 13.20
C ALA A 88 -7.25 11.70 13.59
N HIS A 89 -6.97 10.55 14.21
CA HIS A 89 -8.02 9.67 14.74
C HIS A 89 -8.85 10.36 15.82
N THR A 90 -8.24 11.11 16.74
CA THR A 90 -8.96 11.87 17.76
C THR A 90 -9.83 12.98 17.16
N TRP A 91 -9.40 13.63 16.08
CA TRP A 91 -10.24 14.59 15.36
C TRP A 91 -11.42 13.92 14.66
N LEU A 92 -11.18 12.81 13.94
CA LEU A 92 -12.24 12.06 13.27
C LEU A 92 -13.27 11.46 14.24
N ALA A 93 -12.83 11.07 15.45
CA ALA A 93 -13.72 10.52 16.48
C ALA A 93 -14.67 11.56 17.10
N GLN A 94 -14.46 12.85 16.86
CA GLN A 94 -15.35 13.94 17.30
C GLN A 94 -16.50 14.20 16.32
N ASP A 95 -16.70 13.32 15.33
CA ASP A 95 -17.69 13.46 14.26
C ASP A 95 -17.63 14.84 13.56
N PRO A 96 -16.45 15.23 13.01
CA PRO A 96 -16.29 16.52 12.38
C PRO A 96 -17.08 16.62 11.08
N VAL A 97 -17.40 17.86 10.72
CA VAL A 97 -17.90 18.23 9.40
C VAL A 97 -16.79 18.96 8.66
N PHE A 98 -16.44 18.46 7.48
CA PHE A 98 -15.51 19.07 6.55
C PHE A 98 -16.25 20.08 5.68
N LEU A 99 -15.74 21.30 5.62
CA LEU A 99 -16.31 22.42 4.89
C LEU A 99 -15.41 22.76 3.71
N ASP A 100 -16.02 22.88 2.54
CA ASP A 100 -15.42 23.40 1.33
C ASP A 100 -16.35 24.49 0.77
N THR A 101 -15.81 25.65 0.40
CA THR A 101 -16.62 26.80 -0.06
C THR A 101 -16.00 27.43 -1.28
N GLU A 102 -16.82 27.58 -2.33
CA GLU A 102 -16.45 28.33 -3.52
C GLU A 102 -17.06 29.73 -3.43
N THR A 103 -16.26 30.77 -3.62
CA THR A 103 -16.68 32.18 -3.45
C THR A 103 -16.42 33.00 -4.71
N THR A 104 -17.11 34.14 -4.84
CA THR A 104 -16.88 35.09 -5.93
C THR A 104 -15.55 35.85 -5.82
N GLY A 105 -14.92 35.84 -4.64
CA GLY A 105 -13.71 36.59 -4.32
C GLY A 105 -13.23 36.33 -2.89
N LEU A 106 -12.22 37.10 -2.46
CA LEU A 106 -11.58 36.95 -1.13
C LEU A 106 -11.84 38.12 -0.20
N ASP A 107 -12.53 39.17 -0.66
CA ASP A 107 -12.85 40.35 0.13
C ASP A 107 -14.14 40.18 0.94
N ALA A 108 -14.42 41.14 1.84
CA ALA A 108 -15.58 41.10 2.73
C ALA A 108 -16.94 41.22 2.00
N GLY A 109 -16.96 41.63 0.73
CA GLY A 109 -18.14 41.67 -0.13
C GLY A 109 -18.32 40.41 -0.98
N ALA A 110 -17.39 39.46 -0.93
CA ALA A 110 -17.50 38.21 -1.67
C ALA A 110 -18.67 37.36 -1.19
N GLN A 111 -19.34 36.70 -2.13
CA GLN A 111 -20.49 35.82 -1.87
C GLN A 111 -20.08 34.38 -2.07
N ALA A 112 -20.67 33.46 -1.30
CA ALA A 112 -20.52 32.03 -1.53
C ALA A 112 -21.39 31.60 -2.71
N LEU A 113 -20.81 30.85 -3.65
CA LEU A 113 -21.46 30.26 -4.81
C LEU A 113 -21.89 28.82 -4.53
N GLU A 114 -21.07 28.08 -3.79
CA GLU A 114 -21.32 26.70 -3.39
C GLU A 114 -20.71 26.41 -2.02
N ILE A 115 -21.42 25.62 -1.21
CA ILE A 115 -20.94 25.10 0.06
C ILE A 115 -21.04 23.58 0.03
N GLY A 116 -19.90 22.91 0.11
CA GLY A 116 -19.78 21.46 0.28
C GLY A 116 -19.58 21.11 1.74
N LEU A 117 -20.42 20.21 2.25
CA LEU A 117 -20.30 19.63 3.58
C LEU A 117 -20.10 18.12 3.46
N VAL A 118 -19.11 17.58 4.16
CA VAL A 118 -18.87 16.14 4.24
C VAL A 118 -18.69 15.74 5.70
N ASN A 119 -19.35 14.70 6.17
CA ASN A 119 -19.11 14.16 7.52
C ASN A 119 -18.00 13.10 7.50
N ALA A 120 -17.53 12.67 8.68
CA ALA A 120 -16.50 11.65 8.80
C ALA A 120 -16.89 10.28 8.20
N GLY A 121 -18.20 10.00 8.08
CA GLY A 121 -18.73 8.81 7.41
C GLY A 121 -18.80 8.91 5.87
N GLY A 122 -18.44 10.06 5.30
CA GLY A 122 -18.47 10.29 3.85
C GLY A 122 -19.84 10.70 3.29
N GLY A 123 -20.83 10.97 4.15
CA GLY A 123 -22.09 11.59 3.77
C GLY A 123 -21.84 13.03 3.32
N LYS A 124 -22.42 13.43 2.18
CA LYS A 124 -22.16 14.71 1.52
C LYS A 124 -23.43 15.50 1.32
N GLN A 125 -23.35 16.82 1.50
CA GLN A 125 -24.41 17.77 1.16
C GLN A 125 -23.79 18.95 0.43
N TYR A 126 -24.43 19.37 -0.67
CA TYR A 126 -24.06 20.57 -1.40
C TYR A 126 -25.19 21.60 -1.30
N LEU A 127 -24.82 22.86 -1.07
CA LEU A 127 -25.74 23.98 -0.97
C LEU A 127 -25.32 25.04 -1.98
N LYS A 128 -26.29 25.63 -2.68
CA LYS A 128 -26.08 26.78 -3.56
C LYS A 128 -26.83 27.97 -2.96
N PRO A 129 -26.12 28.96 -2.38
CA PRO A 129 -26.73 30.16 -1.86
C PRO A 129 -27.49 30.90 -2.97
N ALA A 130 -28.66 31.44 -2.62
CA ALA A 130 -29.50 32.22 -3.54
C ALA A 130 -29.00 33.67 -3.68
#